data_AF-A0AAD1A024-F1
#
_entry.id   AF-A0AAD1A024-F1
#
_cell.length_a   1.000
_cell.length_b   1.000
_cell.length_c   1.000
_cell.angle_alpha   90.00
_cell.angle_beta   90.00
_cell.angle_gamma   90.00
#
_symmetry.space_group_name_H-M   'P 1'
#
loop_
_entity.id
_entity.type
_entity.pdbx_description
1 polymer ?
#
loop_
_entity_poly.entity_id
_entity_poly.type
_entity_poly.pdbx_seq_one_letter_code
_entity_poly.pdbx_strand_id
1 'polypeptide(L)'
;MRFHRRQFLALLALAPAAPALAAQGDSNAYAFSFDRAEGGRIPLSAYRGKPILIVNTATQCGLAGQFVGLEQLWQRYRDRGLVLIAVPSNDFGGQEPLDGAAIAEAVRQSHGANYPITQKNVVRGPDAHPFYRWAANQRPTELPNWNFHKYLIGRDGSLIGSFSSRSDPLAPELVRAIGQELEKG
;
A
#
# COMPACT_ATOMS: atom_id res chain seq x y z
N MET A 1 5.59 -44.39 -67.35
CA MET A 1 4.89 -44.53 -66.05
C MET A 1 5.03 -43.22 -65.28
N ARG A 2 3.90 -42.74 -64.75
CA ARG A 2 3.71 -41.42 -64.16
C ARG A 2 4.25 -41.38 -62.73
N PHE A 3 5.02 -40.34 -62.37
CA PHE A 3 5.14 -39.90 -60.98
C PHE A 3 5.02 -38.39 -60.91
N HIS A 4 3.89 -37.92 -60.37
CA HIS A 4 3.58 -36.52 -60.15
C HIS A 4 4.39 -35.98 -58.97
N ARG A 5 5.29 -35.01 -59.23
CA ARG A 5 5.86 -34.15 -58.18
C ARG A 5 4.79 -33.17 -57.73
N ARG A 6 4.09 -33.49 -56.63
CA ARG A 6 3.22 -32.54 -55.92
C ARG A 6 4.12 -31.51 -55.22
N GLN A 7 4.18 -30.30 -55.76
CA GLN A 7 4.72 -29.13 -55.06
C GLN A 7 3.72 -28.73 -53.97
N PHE A 8 4.09 -28.89 -52.71
CA PHE A 8 3.36 -28.30 -51.58
C PHE A 8 3.89 -26.87 -51.37
N LEU A 9 3.12 -25.88 -51.83
CA LEU A 9 3.29 -24.49 -51.41
C LEU A 9 2.69 -24.34 -50.01
N ALA A 10 3.55 -24.25 -49.00
CA ALA A 10 3.14 -23.87 -47.66
C ALA A 10 2.96 -22.34 -47.62
N LEU A 11 1.71 -21.87 -47.67
CA LEU A 11 1.35 -20.49 -47.38
C LEU A 11 1.47 -20.25 -45.87
N LEU A 12 2.59 -19.65 -45.44
CA LEU A 12 2.68 -19.07 -44.10
C LEU A 12 1.77 -17.83 -44.05
N ALA A 13 0.60 -17.98 -43.42
CA ALA A 13 -0.24 -16.85 -43.06
C ALA A 13 0.45 -16.07 -41.93
N LEU A 14 0.99 -14.89 -42.24
CA LEU A 14 1.51 -13.95 -41.26
C LEU A 14 0.31 -13.29 -40.56
N ALA A 15 -0.05 -13.76 -39.37
CA ALA A 15 -1.04 -13.07 -38.55
C ALA A 15 -0.46 -11.71 -38.11
N PRO A 16 -1.24 -10.61 -38.17
CA PRO A 16 -0.77 -9.34 -37.66
C PRO A 16 -0.62 -9.46 -36.13
N ALA A 17 0.59 -9.25 -35.64
CA ALA A 17 0.83 -9.09 -34.21
C ALA A 17 0.06 -7.84 -33.76
N ALA A 18 -0.96 -8.02 -32.93
CA ALA A 18 -1.60 -6.91 -32.25
C ALA A 18 -0.54 -6.15 -31.46
N PRO A 19 -0.58 -4.79 -31.44
CA PRO A 19 0.36 -4.04 -30.63
C PRO A 19 0.19 -4.47 -29.17
N ALA A 20 1.28 -4.95 -28.57
CA ALA A 20 1.34 -5.11 -27.13
C ALA A 20 1.10 -3.72 -26.53
N LEU A 21 -0.08 -3.52 -25.95
CA LEU A 21 -0.38 -2.32 -25.18
C LEU A 21 0.58 -2.35 -24.00
N ALA A 22 1.66 -1.56 -24.08
CA ALA A 22 2.57 -1.40 -22.97
C ALA A 22 1.75 -0.91 -21.77
N ALA A 23 1.68 -1.73 -20.72
CA ALA A 23 1.07 -1.33 -19.47
C ALA A 23 1.85 -0.14 -18.91
N GLN A 24 1.34 1.07 -19.09
CA GLN A 24 1.69 2.22 -18.27
C GLN A 24 1.08 2.02 -16.88
N GLY A 25 1.62 1.07 -16.11
CA GLY A 25 1.01 0.59 -14.86
C GLY A 25 1.73 1.00 -13.58
N ASP A 26 3.06 1.15 -13.59
CA ASP A 26 3.87 1.15 -12.36
C ASP A 26 4.44 2.52 -11.95
N SER A 27 3.92 3.64 -12.46
CA SER A 27 4.53 4.95 -12.19
C SER A 27 4.27 5.47 -10.78
N ASN A 28 3.24 5.00 -10.08
CA ASN A 28 2.85 5.54 -8.78
C ASN A 28 2.07 4.54 -7.88
N ALA A 29 1.66 5.00 -6.70
CA ALA A 29 1.02 4.14 -5.70
C ALA A 29 -0.28 3.46 -6.18
N TYR A 30 -0.98 4.02 -7.17
CA TYR A 30 -2.26 3.46 -7.65
C TYR A 30 -2.12 2.14 -8.42
N ALA A 31 -0.89 1.74 -8.75
CA ALA A 31 -0.57 0.42 -9.28
C ALA A 31 -0.81 -0.71 -8.27
N PHE A 32 -0.78 -0.39 -6.97
CA PHE A 32 -0.76 -1.39 -5.91
C PHE A 32 -2.12 -1.59 -5.25
N SER A 33 -2.26 -2.77 -4.64
CA SER A 33 -3.43 -3.14 -3.84
C SER A 33 -2.99 -4.05 -2.71
N PHE A 34 -3.73 -4.00 -1.60
CA PHE A 34 -3.54 -4.93 -0.48
C PHE A 34 -4.76 -5.83 -0.33
N ASP A 35 -4.59 -7.04 0.20
CA ASP A 35 -5.72 -7.85 0.66
C ASP A 35 -6.16 -7.38 2.04
N ARG A 36 -7.47 -7.36 2.32
CA ARG A 36 -8.05 -6.93 3.60
C ARG A 36 -7.94 -8.03 4.65
N ALA A 37 -7.72 -7.65 5.91
CA ALA A 37 -7.77 -8.56 7.06
C ALA A 37 -9.08 -9.39 7.10
N GLU A 38 -10.20 -8.77 6.73
CA GLU A 38 -11.54 -9.35 6.79
C GLU A 38 -12.03 -9.88 5.43
N GLY A 39 -11.13 -10.00 4.45
CA GLY A 39 -11.45 -10.45 3.10
C GLY A 39 -11.78 -9.33 2.11
N GLY A 40 -11.53 -9.61 0.83
CA GLY A 40 -11.59 -8.61 -0.25
C GLY A 40 -10.28 -7.84 -0.42
N ARG A 41 -10.29 -6.82 -1.30
CA ARG A 41 -9.10 -6.04 -1.69
C ARG A 41 -9.23 -4.56 -1.35
N ILE A 42 -8.09 -3.91 -1.23
CA ILE A 42 -7.91 -2.47 -1.10
C ILE A 42 -7.03 -2.01 -2.29
N PRO A 43 -7.59 -1.85 -3.49
CA PRO A 43 -6.86 -1.20 -4.58
C PRO A 43 -6.62 0.26 -4.23
N LEU A 44 -5.36 0.71 -4.22
CA LEU A 44 -5.04 2.10 -3.88
C LEU A 44 -5.63 3.08 -4.92
N SER A 45 -5.81 2.62 -6.16
CA SER A 45 -6.50 3.38 -7.21
C SER A 45 -7.94 3.77 -6.88
N ALA A 46 -8.62 3.06 -5.97
CA ALA A 46 -9.97 3.44 -5.51
C ALA A 46 -9.98 4.73 -4.68
N TYR A 47 -8.81 5.18 -4.22
CA TYR A 47 -8.63 6.43 -3.47
C TYR A 47 -7.97 7.53 -4.31
N ARG A 48 -8.07 7.44 -5.65
CA ARG A 48 -7.58 8.50 -6.54
C ARG A 48 -8.14 9.85 -6.12
N GLY A 49 -7.27 10.87 -6.07
CA GLY A 49 -7.66 12.20 -5.66
C GLY A 49 -7.77 12.38 -4.13
N LYS A 50 -7.39 11.39 -3.32
CA LYS A 50 -7.36 11.50 -1.86
C LYS A 50 -5.94 11.27 -1.34
N PRO A 51 -5.49 11.99 -0.28
CA PRO A 51 -4.28 11.60 0.42
C PRO A 51 -4.47 10.26 1.14
N ILE A 52 -3.44 9.40 1.08
CA ILE A 52 -3.45 8.08 1.71
C ILE A 52 -2.25 7.97 2.66
N LEU A 53 -2.53 7.74 3.94
CA LEU A 53 -1.52 7.43 4.95
C LEU A 53 -1.44 5.91 5.13
N ILE A 54 -0.32 5.30 4.75
CA ILE A 54 -0.06 3.87 4.90
C ILE A 54 0.90 3.68 6.06
N VAL A 55 0.53 2.85 7.04
CA VAL A 55 1.27 2.67 8.28
C VAL A 55 1.53 1.19 8.53
N ASN A 56 2.79 0.75 8.66
CA ASN A 56 3.03 -0.63 9.11
C ASN A 56 2.79 -0.74 10.62
N THR A 57 2.02 -1.73 11.07
CA THR A 57 1.58 -1.81 12.47
C THR A 57 1.92 -3.14 13.12
N ALA A 58 1.93 -3.16 14.46
CA ALA A 58 2.07 -4.35 15.26
C ALA A 58 1.30 -4.18 16.59
N THR A 59 0.43 -5.13 16.94
CA THR A 59 -0.41 -5.07 18.16
C THR A 59 0.37 -5.22 19.47
N GLN A 60 1.50 -5.94 19.47
CA GLN A 60 2.31 -6.21 20.67
C GLN A 60 3.64 -5.44 20.69
N CYS A 61 3.67 -4.27 20.07
CA CYS A 61 4.84 -3.38 20.05
C CYS A 61 4.76 -2.31 21.14
N GLY A 62 5.90 -1.87 21.67
CA GLY A 62 5.97 -0.72 22.60
C GLY A 62 5.47 0.61 22.02
N LEU A 63 5.27 0.68 20.69
CA LEU A 63 4.66 1.82 20.01
C LEU A 63 3.16 1.64 19.73
N ALA A 64 2.53 0.54 20.20
CA ALA A 64 1.11 0.27 19.98
C ALA A 64 0.19 1.38 20.51
N GLY A 65 0.65 2.18 21.50
CA GLY A 65 -0.05 3.39 21.93
C GLY A 65 -0.33 4.38 20.79
N GLN A 66 0.44 4.36 19.69
CA GLN A 66 0.20 5.20 18.52
C GLN A 66 -1.11 4.88 17.78
N PHE A 67 -1.73 3.71 17.96
CA PHE A 67 -3.05 3.45 17.40
C PHE A 67 -4.09 4.49 17.84
N VAL A 68 -4.00 4.98 19.08
CA VAL A 68 -4.86 6.05 19.58
C VAL A 68 -4.63 7.35 18.81
N GLY A 69 -3.37 7.71 18.55
CA GLY A 69 -3.03 8.88 17.75
C GLY A 69 -3.47 8.75 16.29
N LEU A 70 -3.35 7.55 15.70
CA LEU A 70 -3.81 7.26 14.34
C LEU A 70 -5.34 7.39 14.24
N GLU A 71 -6.08 6.88 15.24
CA GLU A 71 -7.54 7.04 15.28
C GLU A 71 -7.94 8.52 15.42
N GLN A 72 -7.30 9.27 16.31
CA GLN A 72 -7.55 10.71 16.43
C GLN A 72 -7.27 11.46 15.13
N LEU A 73 -6.14 11.17 14.48
CA LEU A 73 -5.77 11.75 13.19
C LEU A 73 -6.82 11.42 12.12
N TRP A 74 -7.22 10.15 12.02
CA TRP A 74 -8.20 9.70 11.05
C TRP A 74 -9.57 10.33 11.30
N GLN A 75 -10.09 10.30 12.52
CA GLN A 75 -11.35 10.95 12.88
C GLN A 75 -11.37 12.44 12.52
N ARG A 76 -10.26 13.14 12.75
CA ARG A 76 -10.14 14.57 12.43
C ARG A 76 -10.22 14.88 10.93
N TYR A 77 -9.73 13.99 10.07
CA TYR A 77 -9.51 14.31 8.65
C TYR A 77 -10.25 13.39 7.66
N ARG A 78 -10.89 12.30 8.11
CA ARG A 78 -11.57 11.34 7.24
C ARG A 78 -12.68 11.99 6.40
N ASP A 79 -13.47 12.87 7.01
CA ASP A 79 -14.59 13.56 6.33
C ASP A 79 -14.10 14.63 5.36
N ARG A 80 -12.84 15.05 5.51
CA ARG A 80 -12.13 15.93 4.56
C ARG A 80 -11.43 15.15 3.44
N GLY A 81 -11.44 13.81 3.51
CA GLY A 81 -10.92 12.94 2.46
C GLY A 81 -9.64 12.19 2.79
N LEU A 82 -9.09 12.28 4.01
CA LEU A 82 -7.94 11.45 4.39
C LEU A 82 -8.32 9.97 4.42
N VAL A 83 -7.51 9.14 3.78
CA VAL A 83 -7.56 7.68 3.90
C VAL A 83 -6.38 7.24 4.77
N LEU A 84 -6.65 6.41 5.78
CA LEU A 84 -5.61 5.74 6.58
C LEU A 84 -5.70 4.24 6.31
N ILE A 85 -4.57 3.58 6.09
CA ILE A 85 -4.50 2.12 5.90
C ILE A 85 -3.45 1.57 6.85
N ALA A 86 -3.86 0.69 7.77
CA ALA A 86 -2.94 -0.04 8.61
C ALA A 86 -2.51 -1.35 7.93
N VAL A 87 -1.19 -1.58 7.93
CA VAL A 87 -0.54 -2.75 7.32
C VAL A 87 0.16 -3.55 8.42
N PRO A 88 -0.51 -4.54 9.02
CA PRO A 88 0.10 -5.37 10.05
C PRO A 88 1.35 -6.09 9.51
N SER A 89 2.40 -6.19 10.30
CA SER A 89 3.64 -6.87 9.90
C SER A 89 4.33 -7.52 11.08
N ASN A 90 4.92 -8.71 10.85
CA ASN A 90 5.74 -9.39 11.84
C ASN A 90 7.24 -9.13 11.69
N ASP A 91 7.62 -8.31 10.72
CA ASP A 91 9.02 -8.15 10.31
C ASP A 91 9.90 -7.56 11.42
N PHE A 92 9.32 -6.84 12.39
CA PHE A 92 10.04 -6.19 13.47
C PHE A 92 9.74 -6.87 14.80
N GLY A 93 10.66 -7.74 15.22
CA GLY A 93 10.64 -8.38 16.53
C GLY A 93 9.51 -9.39 16.76
N GLY A 94 8.81 -9.84 15.71
CA GLY A 94 7.75 -10.84 15.87
C GLY A 94 6.52 -10.33 16.64
N GLN A 95 6.22 -9.03 16.56
CA GLN A 95 5.27 -8.33 17.44
C GLN A 95 3.82 -8.29 16.92
N GLU A 96 3.49 -9.02 15.85
CA GLU A 96 2.12 -9.15 15.33
C GLU A 96 1.73 -10.64 15.25
N PRO A 97 1.31 -11.25 16.38
CA PRO A 97 1.01 -12.68 16.44
C PRO A 97 -0.35 -13.05 15.84
N LEU A 98 -1.24 -12.08 15.63
CA LEU A 98 -2.59 -12.29 15.10
C LEU A 98 -2.59 -12.34 13.58
N ASP A 99 -3.61 -12.96 12.98
CA ASP A 99 -3.79 -13.06 11.53
C ASP A 99 -5.22 -12.73 11.09
N GLY A 100 -5.38 -12.30 9.84
CA GLY A 100 -6.68 -12.05 9.22
C GLY A 100 -7.61 -11.18 10.06
N ALA A 101 -8.88 -11.59 10.15
CA ALA A 101 -9.91 -10.84 10.85
C ALA A 101 -9.61 -10.62 12.34
N ALA A 102 -8.82 -11.51 12.96
CA ALA A 102 -8.44 -11.37 14.38
C ALA A 102 -7.57 -10.13 14.62
N ILE A 103 -6.76 -9.70 13.64
CA ILE A 103 -5.99 -8.45 13.74
C ILE A 103 -6.96 -7.26 13.80
N ALA A 104 -7.89 -7.20 12.85
CA ALA A 104 -8.83 -6.08 12.75
C ALA A 104 -9.70 -5.98 14.01
N GLU A 105 -10.14 -7.12 14.53
CA GLU A 105 -10.90 -7.20 15.76
C GLU A 105 -10.11 -6.70 16.97
N ALA A 106 -8.86 -7.14 17.13
CA ALA A 106 -8.01 -6.70 18.23
C ALA A 106 -7.80 -5.18 18.23
N VAL A 107 -7.45 -4.60 17.07
CA VAL A 107 -7.20 -3.15 16.96
C VAL A 107 -8.50 -2.35 17.18
N ARG A 108 -9.65 -2.84 16.70
CA ARG A 108 -10.96 -2.23 16.98
C ARG A 108 -11.30 -2.23 18.46
N GLN A 109 -11.16 -3.38 19.12
CA GLN A 109 -11.50 -3.53 20.53
C GLN A 109 -10.60 -2.68 21.43
N SER A 110 -9.31 -2.58 21.12
CA SER A 110 -8.35 -1.86 21.97
C SER A 110 -8.25 -0.36 21.67
N HIS A 111 -8.50 0.06 20.42
CA HIS A 111 -8.20 1.43 19.98
C HIS A 111 -9.30 2.11 19.15
N GLY A 112 -10.43 1.43 18.90
CA GLY A 112 -11.55 1.99 18.15
C GLY A 112 -11.29 2.20 16.66
N ALA A 113 -10.24 1.58 16.10
CA ALA A 113 -9.81 1.80 14.72
C ALA A 113 -10.88 1.38 13.71
N ASN A 114 -11.43 2.35 12.96
CA ASN A 114 -12.43 2.10 11.92
C ASN A 114 -11.93 2.35 10.50
N TYR A 115 -10.61 2.54 10.33
CA TYR A 115 -9.96 2.62 9.03
C TYR A 115 -9.61 1.22 8.47
N PRO A 116 -9.40 1.10 7.14
CA PRO A 116 -8.99 -0.17 6.53
C PRO A 116 -7.73 -0.79 7.15
N ILE A 117 -7.80 -2.11 7.40
CA ILE A 117 -6.69 -2.94 7.89
C ILE A 117 -6.43 -4.06 6.88
N THR A 118 -5.18 -4.22 6.47
CA THR A 118 -4.78 -5.26 5.51
C THR A 118 -4.56 -6.60 6.19
N GLN A 119 -4.42 -7.68 5.41
CA GLN A 119 -3.72 -8.88 5.86
C GLN A 119 -2.31 -8.53 6.32
N LYS A 120 -1.69 -9.44 7.07
CA LYS A 120 -0.28 -9.32 7.43
C LYS A 120 0.60 -9.28 6.18
N ASN A 121 1.54 -8.35 6.12
CA ASN A 121 2.44 -8.19 4.98
C ASN A 121 3.91 -8.14 5.43
N VAL A 122 4.80 -8.63 4.56
CA VAL A 122 6.22 -8.33 4.62
C VAL A 122 6.41 -6.89 4.11
N VAL A 123 7.08 -6.05 4.88
CA VAL A 123 7.25 -4.62 4.63
C VAL A 123 8.72 -4.21 4.47
N ARG A 124 9.66 -5.14 4.65
CA ARG A 124 11.09 -4.91 4.40
C ARG A 124 11.77 -6.09 3.70
N GLY A 125 12.91 -5.80 3.07
CA GLY A 125 13.72 -6.81 2.39
C GLY A 125 13.19 -7.17 0.98
N PRO A 126 13.81 -8.17 0.33
CA PRO A 126 13.52 -8.53 -1.06
C PRO A 126 12.09 -9.07 -1.27
N ASP A 127 11.54 -9.71 -0.25
CA ASP A 127 10.19 -10.29 -0.27
C ASP A 127 9.10 -9.32 0.19
N ALA A 128 9.46 -8.05 0.43
CA ALA A 128 8.50 -7.03 0.79
C ALA A 128 7.39 -6.92 -0.26
N HIS A 129 6.18 -6.62 0.22
CA HIS A 129 5.02 -6.36 -0.61
C HIS A 129 5.38 -5.32 -1.71
N PRO A 130 4.88 -5.47 -2.96
CA PRO A 130 5.28 -4.62 -4.08
C PRO A 130 5.23 -3.11 -3.80
N PHE A 131 4.21 -2.65 -3.05
CA PHE A 131 4.13 -1.26 -2.60
C PHE A 131 5.37 -0.81 -1.79
N TYR A 132 5.85 -1.63 -0.85
CA TYR A 132 7.00 -1.29 -0.01
C TYR A 132 8.31 -1.33 -0.80
N ARG A 133 8.44 -2.23 -1.78
CA ARG A 133 9.60 -2.21 -2.71
C ARG A 133 9.59 -0.97 -3.58
N TRP A 134 8.43 -0.57 -4.10
CA TRP A 134 8.28 0.69 -4.83
C TRP A 134 8.62 1.89 -3.95
N ALA A 135 8.08 1.96 -2.74
CA ALA A 135 8.38 3.04 -1.79
C ALA A 135 9.88 3.10 -1.44
N ALA A 136 10.53 1.96 -1.29
CA ALA A 136 11.97 1.87 -1.07
C ALA A 136 12.78 2.39 -2.26
N ASN A 137 12.33 2.14 -3.50
CA ASN A 137 12.97 2.70 -4.70
C ASN A 137 12.78 4.23 -4.79
N GLN A 138 11.62 4.74 -4.37
CA GLN A 138 11.34 6.18 -4.36
C GLN A 138 12.12 6.92 -3.25
N ARG A 139 12.31 6.28 -2.08
CA ARG A 139 12.96 6.87 -0.90
C ARG A 139 13.89 5.87 -0.21
N PRO A 140 15.07 5.58 -0.79
CA PRO A 140 15.96 4.50 -0.32
C PRO A 140 16.55 4.71 1.07
N THR A 141 16.54 5.95 1.59
CA THR A 141 17.05 6.29 2.93
C THR A 141 15.94 6.41 3.99
N GLU A 142 14.67 6.29 3.60
CA GLU A 142 13.51 6.51 4.47
C GLU A 142 12.65 5.24 4.52
N LEU A 143 13.29 4.12 4.86
CA LEU A 143 12.69 2.79 4.91
C LEU A 143 12.10 2.47 6.30
N PRO A 144 11.12 1.56 6.40
CA PRO A 144 10.66 1.07 7.68
C PRO A 144 11.81 0.40 8.44
N ASN A 145 12.22 1.02 9.54
CA ASN A 145 13.22 0.46 10.46
C ASN A 145 12.59 -0.18 11.70
N TRP A 146 11.29 0.06 11.93
CA TRP A 146 10.50 -0.48 13.02
C TRP A 146 9.00 -0.43 12.69
N ASN A 147 8.16 -0.90 13.62
CA ASN A 147 6.71 -0.75 13.58
C ASN A 147 6.31 0.74 13.66
N PHE A 148 5.18 1.08 13.05
CA PHE A 148 4.60 2.43 12.98
C PHE A 148 5.35 3.42 12.09
N HIS A 149 6.13 2.96 11.12
CA HIS A 149 6.61 3.82 10.05
C HIS A 149 5.45 4.18 9.12
N LYS A 150 5.44 5.41 8.58
CA LYS A 150 4.29 5.96 7.85
C LYS A 150 4.75 6.49 6.49
N TYR A 151 4.07 6.08 5.43
CA TYR A 151 4.20 6.68 4.11
C TYR A 151 2.96 7.49 3.80
N LEU A 152 3.15 8.73 3.34
CA LEU A 152 2.07 9.60 2.87
C LEU A 152 2.09 9.64 1.35
N ILE A 153 0.99 9.22 0.75
CA ILE A 153 0.72 9.27 -0.69
C ILE A 153 -0.16 10.48 -0.97
N GLY A 154 0.22 11.27 -1.97
CA GLY A 154 -0.53 12.44 -2.42
C GLY A 154 -1.77 12.08 -3.23
N ARG A 155 -2.58 13.10 -3.54
CA ARG A 155 -3.82 12.95 -4.34
C ARG A 155 -3.60 12.44 -5.77
N ASP A 156 -2.38 12.52 -6.26
CA ASP A 156 -1.95 12.08 -7.59
C ASP A 156 -1.32 10.67 -7.59
N GLY A 157 -1.15 10.06 -6.42
CA GLY A 157 -0.53 8.76 -6.23
C GLY A 157 0.98 8.82 -5.94
N SER A 158 1.59 10.02 -5.89
CA SER A 158 3.02 10.21 -5.63
C SER A 158 3.36 9.97 -4.15
N LEU A 159 4.57 9.45 -3.86
CA LEU A 159 5.07 9.31 -2.49
C LEU A 159 5.63 10.65 -1.98
N ILE A 160 4.80 11.40 -1.26
CA ILE A 160 5.12 12.77 -0.85
C ILE A 160 5.74 12.88 0.56
N GLY A 161 5.62 11.84 1.39
CA GLY A 161 6.20 11.84 2.74
C GLY A 161 6.56 10.47 3.25
N SER A 162 7.58 10.43 4.09
CA SER A 162 7.99 9.28 4.89
C SER A 162 8.26 9.74 6.32
N PHE A 163 7.67 9.07 7.29
CA PHE A 163 7.76 9.47 8.69
C PHE A 163 8.19 8.27 9.53
N SER A 164 9.23 8.49 10.33
CA SER A 164 9.83 7.44 11.13
C SER A 164 8.82 6.83 12.12
N SER A 165 9.13 5.63 12.57
CA SER A 165 8.40 4.91 13.62
C SER A 165 8.14 5.74 14.87
N ARG A 166 9.08 6.63 15.25
CA ARG A 166 8.98 7.49 16.43
C ARG A 166 8.22 8.79 16.18
N SER A 167 7.92 9.12 14.93
CA SER A 167 7.11 10.29 14.60
C SER A 167 5.68 10.07 15.08
N ASP A 168 5.26 10.86 16.06
CA ASP A 168 3.90 10.82 16.60
C ASP A 168 2.86 11.03 15.48
N PRO A 169 1.73 10.29 15.45
CA PRO A 169 0.68 10.49 14.45
C PRO A 169 0.11 11.92 14.39
N LEU A 170 0.19 12.67 15.49
CA LEU A 170 -0.26 14.05 15.61
C LEU A 170 0.91 15.05 15.57
N ALA A 171 2.13 14.59 15.24
CA ALA A 171 3.28 15.47 15.09
C ALA A 171 2.97 16.58 14.06
N PRO A 172 3.36 17.85 14.34
CA PRO A 172 3.05 18.98 13.47
C PRO A 172 3.47 18.79 12.02
N GLU A 173 4.60 18.09 11.79
CA GLU A 173 5.11 17.81 10.45
C GLU A 173 4.15 16.94 9.62
N LEU A 174 3.71 15.81 10.18
CA LEU A 174 2.77 14.89 9.52
C LEU A 174 1.41 15.56 9.34
N VAL A 175 0.89 16.24 10.36
CA VAL A 175 -0.39 16.95 10.31
C VAL A 175 -0.37 18.04 9.23
N ARG A 176 0.72 18.80 9.13
CA ARG A 176 0.90 19.82 8.08
C ARG A 176 0.95 19.20 6.70
N ALA A 177 1.70 18.11 6.51
CA ALA A 177 1.79 17.44 5.21
C ALA A 177 0.43 16.90 4.75
N ILE A 178 -0.35 16.32 5.67
CA ILE A 178 -1.73 15.90 5.40
C ILE A 178 -2.61 17.11 5.05
N GLY A 179 -2.53 18.19 5.84
CA GLY A 179 -3.32 19.41 5.61
C GLY A 179 -3.09 19.98 4.21
N GLN A 180 -1.83 20.07 3.77
CA GLN A 180 -1.46 20.55 2.44
C GLN A 180 -2.07 19.70 1.32
N GLU A 181 -2.14 18.38 1.47
CA GLU A 181 -2.83 17.54 0.48
C GLU A 181 -4.35 17.69 0.52
N LEU A 182 -4.93 17.90 1.70
CA LEU A 182 -6.36 18.11 1.83
C LEU A 182 -6.82 19.44 1.21
N GLU A 183 -5.95 20.45 1.16
CA GLU A 183 -6.23 21.77 0.56
C GLU A 183 -6.12 21.79 -0.97
N LYS A 184 -5.55 20.75 -1.60
CA LYS A 184 -5.35 20.67 -3.06
C LYS A 184 -6.59 20.29 -3.87
N GLY A 185 -7.73 20.01 -3.25
CA GLY A 185 -8.97 19.68 -3.96
C GLY A 185 -10.20 20.04 -3.17
#